data_AF-A0A9J6G925-F1
#
_entry.id   AF-A0A9J6G925-F1
#
_cell.length_a   1.000
_cell.length_b   1.000
_cell.length_c   1.000
_cell.angle_alpha   90.00
_cell.angle_beta   90.00
_cell.angle_gamma   90.00
#
_symmetry.space_group_name_H-M   'P 1'
#
loop_
_entity.id
_entity.type
_entity.pdbx_description
1 polymer ?
#
loop_
_entity_poly.entity_id
_entity_poly.type
_entity_poly.pdbx_seq_one_letter_code
_entity_poly.pdbx_strand_id
1 'polypeptide(L)'
;MCYRYNKAQIKTRNSIERAFGVWKRRFPCLRMTLQIKTETVPIVVTACAALHNLSRQMNEPCPDEADNHIGSSHDQPAPAVQNGQDARLDGYRRRAQLIEDYFS
;
A
#
# COMPACT_ATOMS: atom_id res chain seq x y z
N MET A 1 -18.78 14.11 4.68
CA MET A 1 -17.40 14.61 4.90
C MET A 1 -16.40 13.45 4.99
N CYS A 2 -16.10 12.75 3.89
CA CYS A 2 -14.86 11.94 3.68
C CYS A 2 -14.86 11.11 2.38
N TYR A 3 -15.96 11.03 1.61
CA TYR A 3 -16.04 10.14 0.42
C TYR A 3 -14.89 10.34 -0.57
N ARG A 4 -14.52 11.59 -0.89
CA ARG A 4 -13.40 11.88 -1.82
C ARG A 4 -12.04 11.51 -1.24
N TYR A 5 -11.79 11.82 0.03
CA TYR A 5 -10.58 11.42 0.74
C TYR A 5 -10.43 9.90 0.79
N ASN A 6 -11.48 9.18 1.22
CA ASN A 6 -11.47 7.72 1.28
C ASN A 6 -11.28 7.12 -0.12
N LYS A 7 -11.98 7.65 -1.13
CA LYS A 7 -11.83 7.21 -2.53
C LYS A 7 -10.41 7.41 -3.06
N ALA A 8 -9.80 8.57 -2.77
CA ALA A 8 -8.42 8.85 -3.14
C ALA A 8 -7.45 7.90 -2.42
N GLN A 9 -7.61 7.72 -1.11
CA GLN A 9 -6.80 6.80 -0.31
C GLN A 9 -6.90 5.36 -0.81
N ILE A 10 -8.12 4.85 -1.05
CA ILE A 10 -8.37 3.50 -1.57
C ILE A 10 -7.70 3.33 -2.93
N LYS A 11 -7.87 4.31 -3.84
CA LYS A 11 -7.25 4.25 -5.18
C LYS A 11 -5.73 4.14 -5.09
N THR A 12 -5.10 4.95 -4.23
CA THR A 12 -3.65 4.91 -4.00
C THR A 12 -3.21 3.56 -3.41
N ARG A 13 -3.96 3.04 -2.41
CA ARG A 13 -3.67 1.73 -1.79
C ARG A 13 -3.73 0.59 -2.81
N ASN A 14 -4.78 0.55 -3.62
CA ASN A 14 -4.95 -0.48 -4.64
C ASN A 14 -3.79 -0.49 -5.64
N SER A 15 -3.28 0.69 -6.03
CA SER A 15 -2.14 0.79 -6.94
C SER A 15 -0.87 0.18 -6.37
N ILE A 16 -0.55 0.46 -5.09
CA ILE A 16 0.66 -0.08 -4.44
C ILE A 16 0.53 -1.57 -4.14
N GLU A 17 -0.66 -2.04 -3.76
CA GLU A 17 -0.93 -3.45 -3.48
C GLU A 17 -0.74 -4.29 -4.75
N ARG A 18 -1.26 -3.82 -5.89
CA ARG A 18 -1.04 -4.48 -7.19
C ARG A 18 0.44 -4.49 -7.57
N ALA A 19 1.15 -3.38 -7.38
CA ALA A 19 2.58 -3.30 -7.66
C ALA A 19 3.38 -4.32 -6.84
N PHE A 20 3.12 -4.41 -5.53
CA PHE A 20 3.76 -5.40 -4.67
C PHE A 20 3.35 -6.83 -5.00
N GLY A 21 2.11 -7.06 -5.43
CA GLY A 21 1.66 -8.37 -5.92
C GLY A 21 2.49 -8.84 -7.12
N VAL A 22 2.73 -7.97 -8.10
CA VAL A 22 3.57 -8.24 -9.27
C VAL A 22 5.02 -8.54 -8.86
N TRP A 23 5.60 -7.72 -7.97
CA TRP A 23 6.97 -7.91 -7.52
C TRP A 23 7.17 -9.23 -6.79
N LYS A 24 6.24 -9.59 -5.89
CA LYS A 24 6.27 -10.87 -5.17
C LYS A 24 6.17 -12.06 -6.12
N ARG A 25 5.32 -12.01 -7.16
CA ARG A 25 5.24 -13.07 -8.18
C ARG A 25 6.53 -13.22 -8.97
N ARG A 26 7.12 -12.09 -9.37
CA ARG A 26 8.34 -12.05 -10.19
C ARG A 26 9.61 -12.41 -9.42
N PHE A 27 9.69 -12.02 -8.14
CA PHE A 27 10.84 -12.25 -7.28
C PHE A 27 10.40 -13.07 -6.06
N PRO A 28 10.49 -14.42 -6.12
CA PRO A 28 10.11 -15.29 -5.01
C PRO A 28 10.80 -14.97 -3.68
N CYS A 29 12.00 -14.37 -3.73
CA CYS A 29 12.70 -13.89 -2.54
C CYS A 29 11.91 -12.83 -1.75
N LEU A 30 10.99 -12.10 -2.39
CA LEU A 30 10.11 -11.12 -1.73
C LEU A 30 8.79 -11.74 -1.21
N ARG A 31 8.48 -12.99 -1.59
CA ARG A 31 7.35 -13.76 -1.04
C ARG A 31 7.71 -14.45 0.27
N MET A 32 8.94 -14.92 0.36
CA MET A 32 9.46 -15.60 1.54
C MET A 32 10.05 -14.60 2.54
N THR A 33 10.19 -15.02 3.79
CA THR A 33 11.02 -14.31 4.75
C THR A 33 12.48 -14.31 4.29
N LEU A 34 13.04 -13.13 4.07
CA LEU A 34 14.46 -12.98 3.75
C LEU A 34 15.31 -13.35 4.97
N GLN A 35 15.98 -14.50 4.94
CA GLN A 35 16.89 -14.97 5.99
C GLN A 35 18.30 -14.36 5.82
N ILE A 36 18.35 -13.05 5.66
CA ILE A 36 19.59 -12.28 5.50
C ILE A 36 19.66 -11.20 6.57
N LYS A 37 20.85 -10.62 6.77
CA LYS A 37 21.01 -9.53 7.72
C LYS A 37 20.12 -8.34 7.32
N THR A 38 19.51 -7.68 8.29
CA THR A 38 18.60 -6.54 8.07
C THR A 38 19.26 -5.42 7.24
N GLU A 39 20.57 -5.23 7.39
CA GLU A 39 21.38 -4.29 6.60
C GLU A 39 21.41 -4.60 5.10
N THR A 40 21.23 -5.87 4.71
CA THR A 40 21.29 -6.33 3.31
C THR A 40 19.91 -6.39 2.64
N VAL A 41 18.83 -6.41 3.42
CA VAL A 41 17.45 -6.38 2.93
C VAL A 41 17.18 -5.20 1.97
N PRO A 42 17.52 -3.93 2.29
CA PRO A 42 17.25 -2.83 1.37
C PRO A 42 17.99 -3.01 0.04
N ILE A 43 19.21 -3.56 0.05
CA ILE A 43 19.98 -3.81 -1.17
C ILE A 43 19.24 -4.79 -2.08
N VAL A 44 18.72 -5.89 -1.51
CA VAL A 44 17.94 -6.88 -2.28
C VAL A 44 16.66 -6.26 -2.85
N VAL A 45 15.94 -5.48 -2.05
CA VAL A 45 14.69 -4.82 -2.50
C VAL A 45 14.98 -3.82 -3.62
N THR A 46 16.04 -3.00 -3.50
CA THR A 46 16.46 -2.04 -4.53
C THR A 46 16.92 -2.74 -5.80
N ALA A 47 17.64 -3.86 -5.69
CA ALA A 47 18.02 -4.67 -6.85
C ALA A 47 16.79 -5.23 -7.57
N CYS A 48 15.80 -5.75 -6.84
CA CYS A 48 14.52 -6.20 -7.42
C CYS A 48 13.78 -5.06 -8.13
N ALA A 49 13.80 -3.84 -7.57
CA ALA A 49 13.23 -2.65 -8.18
C ALA A 49 13.88 -2.31 -9.52
N ALA A 50 15.22 -2.28 -9.55
CA ALA A 50 15.99 -2.00 -10.75
C ALA A 50 15.75 -3.06 -11.83
N LEU A 51 15.76 -4.34 -11.45
CA LEU A 51 15.48 -5.45 -12.35
C LEU A 51 14.06 -5.40 -12.90
N HIS A 52 13.07 -5.05 -12.07
CA HIS A 52 11.69 -4.86 -12.53
C HIS A 52 11.59 -3.75 -13.58
N ASN A 53 12.23 -2.61 -13.33
CA ASN A 53 12.23 -1.48 -14.25
C ASN A 53 12.90 -1.85 -15.58
N LEU A 54 14.03 -2.56 -15.54
CA LEU A 54 14.69 -3.06 -16.74
C LEU A 54 13.78 -4.03 -17.51
N SER A 55 13.13 -4.94 -16.81
CA SER A 55 12.21 -5.89 -17.43
C SER A 55 11.02 -5.21 -18.11
N ARG A 56 10.50 -4.13 -17.50
CA ARG A 56 9.46 -3.28 -18.09
C ARG A 56 9.95 -2.59 -19.37
N GLN A 57 11.20 -2.12 -19.39
CA GLN A 57 11.81 -1.53 -20.58
C GLN A 57 12.00 -2.57 -21.70
N MET A 58 12.37 -3.79 -21.34
CA MET A 58 12.55 -4.93 -22.26
C MET A 58 11.22 -5.56 -22.70
N ASN A 59 10.08 -5.04 -22.23
CA ASN A 59 8.74 -5.55 -22.49
C ASN A 59 8.57 -7.05 -22.16
N GLU A 60 9.27 -7.51 -21.12
CA GLU A 60 9.19 -8.91 -20.67
C GLU A 60 7.81 -9.20 -20.08
N PRO A 61 7.21 -10.37 -20.38
CA PRO A 61 5.90 -10.74 -19.85
C PRO A 61 5.85 -10.68 -18.32
N CYS A 62 4.83 -10.04 -17.78
CA CYS A 62 4.54 -10.09 -16.35
C CYS A 62 4.10 -11.52 -15.99
N PRO A 63 4.64 -12.17 -14.93
CA PRO A 63 4.17 -13.49 -14.51
C PRO A 63 2.67 -13.41 -14.23
N ASP A 64 1.85 -14.23 -14.89
CA ASP A 64 0.40 -14.04 -15.06
C ASP A 64 -0.40 -13.57 -13.83
N GLU A 65 -1.44 -12.77 -14.13
CA GLU A 65 -2.43 -12.17 -13.22
C GLU A 65 -3.47 -13.20 -12.70
N ALA A 66 -3.05 -14.45 -12.41
CA ALA A 66 -3.93 -15.54 -11.99
C ALA A 66 -4.03 -15.65 -10.45
N ASP A 67 -4.31 -14.56 -9.75
CA ASP A 67 -4.91 -14.57 -8.41
C ASP A 67 -5.47 -13.17 -8.06
N ASN A 68 -6.54 -12.77 -8.76
CA ASN A 68 -7.30 -11.55 -8.47
C ASN A 68 -8.61 -11.89 -7.74
N HIS A 69 -8.58 -12.80 -6.76
CA HIS A 69 -9.76 -13.08 -5.94
C HIS A 69 -9.47 -13.42 -4.47
N ILE A 70 -8.59 -12.66 -3.81
CA ILE A 70 -8.78 -12.45 -2.38
C ILE A 70 -9.82 -11.34 -2.25
N GLY A 71 -11.06 -11.77 -2.02
CA GLY A 71 -12.21 -10.89 -1.80
C GLY A 71 -11.85 -9.79 -0.82
N SER A 72 -12.22 -8.56 -1.17
CA SER A 72 -12.24 -7.41 -0.28
C SER A 72 -13.31 -7.64 0.78
N SER A 73 -13.03 -8.49 1.77
CA SER A 73 -13.88 -8.70 2.92
C SER A 73 -13.77 -7.50 3.87
N HIS A 74 -14.85 -6.72 3.88
CA HIS A 74 -15.38 -6.02 5.04
C HIS A 74 -14.52 -4.88 5.60
N ASP A 75 -14.70 -3.69 5.02
CA ASP A 75 -14.52 -2.43 5.75
C ASP A 75 -15.60 -2.36 6.86
N GLN A 76 -15.34 -2.96 8.01
CA GLN A 76 -16.07 -2.60 9.23
C GLN A 76 -15.36 -1.42 9.90
N PRO A 77 -16.07 -0.31 10.15
CA PRO A 77 -15.49 0.80 10.88
C PRO A 77 -15.09 0.31 12.29
N ALA A 78 -13.82 0.51 12.63
CA ALA A 78 -13.27 0.11 13.92
C ALA A 78 -14.08 0.72 15.09
N PRO A 79 -14.34 -0.04 16.16
CA PRO A 79 -15.06 0.47 17.31
C PRO A 79 -14.28 1.61 17.99
N ALA A 80 -15.01 2.64 18.41
CA ALA A 80 -14.46 3.84 19.02
C ALA A 80 -13.81 3.52 20.39
N VAL A 81 -12.49 3.36 20.43
CA VAL A 81 -11.73 3.33 21.69
C VAL A 81 -11.74 4.72 22.30
N GLN A 82 -12.45 4.92 23.41
CA GLN A 82 -12.46 6.16 24.19
C GLN A 82 -11.26 6.18 25.13
N ASN A 83 -10.33 7.12 24.93
CA ASN A 83 -9.58 7.83 25.98
C ASN A 83 -8.56 8.81 25.36
N GLY A 84 -8.47 10.01 25.96
CA GLY A 84 -7.61 11.14 25.55
C GLY A 84 -8.36 12.27 24.83
N GLN A 85 -9.29 12.96 25.50
CA GLN A 85 -10.27 13.85 24.85
C GLN A 85 -9.65 15.08 24.17
N ASP A 86 -8.55 15.64 24.70
CA ASP A 86 -8.07 16.95 24.22
C ASP A 86 -7.22 16.86 22.92
N ALA A 87 -6.25 15.93 22.86
CA ALA A 87 -5.43 15.73 21.65
C ALA A 87 -6.23 15.14 20.46
N ARG A 88 -7.32 14.41 20.75
CA ARG A 88 -8.16 13.75 19.72
C ARG A 88 -9.09 14.72 19.02
N LEU A 89 -9.56 15.75 19.72
CA LEU A 89 -10.37 16.82 19.13
C LEU A 89 -9.52 17.65 18.16
N ASP A 90 -8.27 17.94 18.52
CA ASP A 90 -7.31 18.64 17.66
C ASP A 90 -6.97 17.81 16.41
N GLY A 91 -6.71 16.50 16.59
CA GLY A 91 -6.46 15.58 15.47
C GLY A 91 -7.64 15.47 14.49
N TYR A 92 -8.87 15.40 15.01
CA TYR A 92 -10.08 15.32 14.17
C TYR A 92 -10.30 16.62 13.39
N ARG A 93 -10.13 17.77 14.04
CA ARG A 93 -10.23 19.11 13.41
C ARG A 93 -9.14 19.31 12.35
N ARG A 94 -7.88 18.96 12.66
CA ARG A 94 -6.77 19.02 11.71
C ARG A 94 -7.04 18.14 10.49
N ARG A 95 -7.53 16.93 10.70
CA ARG A 95 -7.87 16.01 9.61
C ARG A 95 -9.05 16.53 8.78
N ALA A 96 -10.06 17.13 9.42
CA ALA A 96 -11.20 17.73 8.72
C ALA A 96 -10.74 18.92 7.84
N GLN A 97 -9.89 19.81 8.36
CA GLN A 97 -9.30 20.91 7.60
C GLN A 97 -8.48 20.41 6.41
N LEU A 98 -7.61 19.41 6.60
CA LEU A 98 -6.86 18.81 5.49
C LEU A 98 -7.77 18.18 4.43
N ILE A 99 -8.89 17.60 4.83
CA ILE A 99 -9.85 17.03 3.87
C ILE A 99 -10.53 18.15 3.07
N GLU A 100 -10.90 19.24 3.71
CA GLU A 100 -11.51 20.40 3.06
C GLU A 100 -10.53 21.10 2.10
N ASP A 101 -9.33 21.42 2.57
CA ASP A 101 -8.32 22.16 1.81
C ASP A 101 -7.85 21.41 0.56
N TYR A 102 -7.71 20.08 0.64
CA TYR A 102 -7.11 19.27 -0.42
C TYR A 102 -8.11 18.41 -1.22
N PHE A 103 -9.34 18.22 -0.73
CA PHE A 103 -10.32 17.31 -1.32
C PHE A 103 -11.73 17.92 -1.49
N SER A 104 -11.86 19.26 -1.55
CA SER A 104 -13.08 20.02 -1.92
C SER A 104 -13.59 19.77 -3.34
#